data_AF-A0A932KIW3-F1
#
_entry.id   AF-A0A932KIW3-F1
#
_cell.length_a   1.000
_cell.length_b   1.000
_cell.length_c   1.000
_cell.angle_alpha   90.00
_cell.angle_beta   90.00
_cell.angle_gamma   90.00
#
_symmetry.space_group_name_H-M   'P 1'
#
loop_
_entity.id
_entity.type
_entity.pdbx_description
1 polymer ?
#
loop_
_entity_poly.entity_id
_entity_poly.type
_entity_poly.pdbx_seq_one_letter_code
_entity_poly.pdbx_strand_id
1 'polypeptide(L)'
;MNREWIQRWESLNKTHAMWGGGGIAIVLSMLLLGAHILEARKARDIGLPLATVVPDIEKRLNILEEQVELSRINMAINRGSQEEFVHVYVLPRDASMDRLVSSLEVLRDVLMEDGKLLGMTSIDIEGNIQEGEMTRWPVRFTVKVTEEGLRTVSLFLDIAGFFTVADVLTEQEIRQLFLYAESENPVSIIALEQFLSADLLKYTGEYQSLMGMVRKSFVSPAFDRLFTGLQEDSLLRDVRLLLGGPLGERLRRNNLWPLRFITVDAVTVTQGGAGILEAAFEISAYSRR
;
A
#
# COMPACT_ATOMS: atom_id res chain seq x y z
N MET A 1 -97.41 -19.50 16.10
CA MET A 1 -95.96 -19.60 16.37
C MET A 1 -95.36 -18.26 15.97
N ASN A 2 -94.95 -17.45 16.95
CA ASN A 2 -95.04 -15.98 16.85
C ASN A 2 -93.81 -15.35 16.18
N ARG A 3 -94.04 -14.54 15.13
CA ARG A 3 -93.02 -13.90 14.26
C ARG A 3 -92.02 -13.03 15.04
N GLU A 4 -92.44 -12.52 16.19
CA GLU A 4 -91.62 -11.67 17.06
C GLU A 4 -90.42 -12.40 17.69
N TRP A 5 -90.52 -13.71 17.92
CA TRP A 5 -89.40 -14.48 18.49
C TRP A 5 -88.27 -14.70 17.50
N ILE A 6 -88.58 -14.85 16.21
CA ILE A 6 -87.57 -15.06 15.15
C ILE A 6 -86.77 -13.78 14.89
N GLN A 7 -87.45 -12.62 14.84
CA GLN A 7 -86.77 -11.33 14.63
C GLN A 7 -85.84 -10.96 15.81
N ARG A 8 -86.25 -11.27 17.04
CA ARG A 8 -85.42 -10.99 18.23
C ARG A 8 -84.19 -11.90 18.31
N TRP A 9 -84.30 -13.14 17.84
CA TRP A 9 -83.16 -14.07 17.78
C TRP A 9 -82.16 -13.68 16.69
N GLU A 10 -82.61 -13.24 15.50
CA GLU A 10 -81.72 -12.73 14.45
C GLU A 10 -80.99 -11.45 14.85
N SER A 11 -81.63 -10.53 15.59
CA SER A 11 -80.97 -9.29 16.03
C SER A 11 -79.87 -9.57 17.08
N LEU A 12 -80.13 -10.48 18.01
CA LEU A 12 -79.13 -10.90 19.02
C LEU A 12 -77.94 -11.60 18.36
N ASN A 13 -78.19 -12.49 17.42
CA ASN A 13 -77.11 -13.22 16.74
C ASN A 13 -76.26 -12.31 15.83
N LYS A 14 -76.88 -11.30 15.18
CA LYS A 14 -76.14 -10.27 14.43
C LYS A 14 -75.25 -9.40 15.31
N THR A 15 -75.71 -9.03 16.51
CA THR A 15 -74.86 -8.29 17.44
C THR A 15 -73.69 -9.14 17.92
N HIS A 16 -73.90 -10.40 18.31
CA HIS A 16 -72.80 -11.28 18.72
C HIS A 16 -71.80 -11.56 17.59
N ALA A 17 -72.26 -11.68 16.33
CA ALA A 17 -71.40 -11.81 15.16
C ALA A 17 -70.55 -10.55 14.90
N MET A 18 -71.11 -9.34 15.07
CA MET A 18 -70.34 -8.09 14.96
C MET A 18 -69.27 -7.95 16.05
N TRP A 19 -69.61 -8.27 17.31
CA TRP A 19 -68.64 -8.23 18.41
C TRP A 19 -67.55 -9.30 18.27
N GLY A 20 -67.90 -10.50 17.78
CA GLY A 20 -66.93 -11.55 17.48
C GLY A 20 -65.96 -11.18 16.35
N GLY A 21 -66.47 -10.58 15.26
CA GLY A 21 -65.63 -10.11 14.16
C GLY A 21 -64.67 -8.98 14.58
N GLY A 22 -65.15 -8.03 15.39
CA GLY A 22 -64.31 -6.96 15.94
C GLY A 22 -63.18 -7.48 16.84
N GLY A 23 -63.49 -8.46 17.71
CA GLY A 23 -62.48 -9.10 18.57
C GLY A 23 -61.39 -9.81 17.78
N ILE A 24 -61.76 -10.55 16.73
CA ILE A 24 -60.80 -11.25 15.86
C ILE A 24 -59.88 -10.25 15.14
N ALA A 25 -60.41 -9.13 14.64
CA ALA A 25 -59.61 -8.11 13.97
C ALA A 25 -58.57 -7.46 14.90
N ILE A 26 -58.93 -7.22 16.16
CA ILE A 26 -58.01 -6.67 17.17
C ILE A 26 -56.89 -7.66 17.49
N VAL A 27 -57.23 -8.94 17.69
CA VAL A 27 -56.23 -9.99 17.96
C VAL A 27 -55.29 -10.17 16.77
N LEU A 28 -55.81 -10.14 15.53
CA LEU A 28 -55.00 -10.24 14.32
C LEU A 28 -54.04 -9.05 14.18
N SER A 29 -54.52 -7.84 14.50
CA SER A 29 -53.71 -6.62 14.50
C SER A 29 -52.58 -6.67 15.52
N MET A 30 -52.86 -7.15 16.75
CA MET A 30 -51.83 -7.36 17.78
C MET A 30 -50.79 -8.40 17.37
N LEU A 31 -51.21 -9.49 16.72
CA LEU A 31 -50.30 -10.52 16.20
C LEU A 31 -49.39 -9.98 15.08
N LEU A 32 -49.96 -9.21 14.14
CA LEU A 32 -49.20 -8.57 13.06
C LEU A 32 -48.19 -7.55 13.60
N LEU A 33 -48.58 -6.73 14.58
CA LEU A 33 -47.68 -5.80 15.27
C LEU A 33 -46.55 -6.54 15.99
N GLY A 34 -46.87 -7.65 16.67
CA GLY A 34 -45.88 -8.48 17.35
C GLY A 34 -44.86 -9.08 16.38
N ALA A 35 -45.31 -9.60 15.23
CA ALA A 35 -44.45 -10.13 14.18
C ALA A 35 -43.52 -9.06 13.60
N HIS A 36 -44.06 -7.85 13.33
CA HIS A 36 -43.26 -6.72 12.85
C HIS A 36 -42.23 -6.23 13.87
N ILE A 37 -42.56 -6.21 15.16
CA ILE A 37 -41.60 -5.86 16.21
C ILE A 37 -40.46 -6.88 16.27
N LEU A 38 -40.76 -8.17 16.06
CA LEU A 38 -39.76 -9.22 16.06
C LEU A 38 -38.83 -9.14 14.84
N GLU A 39 -39.36 -8.86 13.66
CA GLU A 39 -38.57 -8.61 12.45
C GLU A 39 -37.75 -7.32 12.55
N ALA A 40 -38.33 -6.23 13.08
CA ALA A 40 -37.62 -4.98 13.32
C ALA A 40 -36.47 -5.16 14.32
N ARG A 41 -36.64 -6.00 15.34
CA ARG A 41 -35.55 -6.37 16.27
C ARG A 41 -34.48 -7.19 15.58
N LYS A 42 -34.83 -8.18 14.76
CA LYS A 42 -33.84 -8.96 13.98
C LYS A 42 -33.08 -8.07 12.99
N ALA A 43 -33.76 -7.14 12.32
CA ALA A 43 -33.13 -6.15 11.45
C ALA A 43 -32.22 -5.19 12.23
N ARG A 44 -32.59 -4.83 13.46
CA ARG A 44 -31.75 -4.01 14.34
C ARG A 44 -30.52 -4.75 14.85
N ASP A 45 -30.66 -6.02 15.23
CA ASP A 45 -29.55 -6.84 15.78
C ASP A 45 -28.56 -7.27 14.70
N ILE A 46 -29.00 -7.40 13.43
CA ILE A 46 -28.12 -7.68 12.28
C ILE A 46 -27.59 -6.38 11.66
N GLY A 47 -28.40 -5.32 11.59
CA GLY A 47 -28.05 -4.06 10.93
C GLY A 47 -27.12 -3.15 11.73
N LEU A 48 -27.20 -3.15 13.07
CA LEU A 48 -26.34 -2.31 13.91
C LEU A 48 -24.84 -2.69 13.88
N PRO A 49 -24.43 -3.98 13.87
CA PRO A 49 -23.02 -4.31 13.73
C PRO A 49 -22.50 -4.16 12.28
N LEU A 50 -23.37 -4.15 11.27
CA LEU A 50 -22.99 -3.88 9.87
C LEU A 50 -22.83 -2.37 9.61
N ALA A 51 -23.69 -1.53 10.18
CA ALA A 51 -23.61 -0.07 10.03
C ALA A 51 -22.36 0.55 10.70
N THR A 52 -21.73 -0.15 11.65
CA THR A 52 -20.46 0.30 12.27
C THR A 52 -19.23 -0.17 11.51
N VAL A 53 -19.33 -1.26 10.74
CA VAL A 53 -18.21 -1.83 9.97
C VAL A 53 -18.18 -1.28 8.54
N VAL A 54 -19.33 -0.98 7.94
CA VAL A 54 -19.44 -0.41 6.60
C VAL A 54 -18.68 0.92 6.45
N PRO A 55 -18.73 1.89 7.38
CA PRO A 55 -17.96 3.12 7.26
C PRO A 55 -16.45 2.89 7.33
N ASP A 56 -15.99 1.90 8.12
CA ASP A 56 -14.56 1.59 8.21
C ASP A 56 -14.07 0.85 6.95
N ILE A 57 -14.90 -0.03 6.37
CA ILE A 57 -14.61 -0.68 5.08
C ILE A 57 -14.69 0.33 3.92
N GLU A 58 -15.70 1.19 3.85
CA GLU A 58 -15.82 2.26 2.85
C GLU A 58 -14.67 3.26 2.98
N LYS A 59 -14.25 3.59 4.22
CA LYS A 59 -13.09 4.46 4.44
C LYS A 59 -11.81 3.80 3.97
N ARG A 60 -11.59 2.50 4.27
CA ARG A 60 -10.42 1.76 3.77
C ARG A 60 -10.46 1.60 2.26
N LEU A 61 -11.64 1.38 1.68
CA LEU A 61 -11.83 1.21 0.24
C LEU A 61 -11.64 2.52 -0.50
N ASN A 62 -12.14 3.64 0.02
CA ASN A 62 -11.86 4.99 -0.51
C ASN A 62 -10.38 5.35 -0.35
N ILE A 63 -9.72 5.03 0.77
CA ILE A 63 -8.28 5.26 0.92
C ILE A 63 -7.49 4.41 -0.08
N LEU A 64 -7.88 3.15 -0.30
CA LEU A 64 -7.22 2.27 -1.27
C LEU A 64 -7.50 2.70 -2.71
N GLU A 65 -8.72 3.13 -3.04
CA GLU A 65 -9.06 3.69 -4.34
C GLU A 65 -8.34 5.02 -4.57
N GLU A 66 -8.26 5.89 -3.57
CA GLU A 66 -7.51 7.14 -3.62
C GLU A 66 -6.01 6.88 -3.75
N GLN A 67 -5.45 5.85 -3.10
CA GLN A 67 -4.05 5.43 -3.30
C GLN A 67 -3.81 4.82 -4.68
N VAL A 68 -4.75 4.04 -5.21
CA VAL A 68 -4.67 3.48 -6.56
C VAL A 68 -4.86 4.57 -7.62
N GLU A 69 -5.71 5.54 -7.37
CA GLU A 69 -5.95 6.69 -8.25
C GLU A 69 -4.78 7.66 -8.20
N LEU A 70 -4.23 7.97 -7.02
CA LEU A 70 -2.98 8.72 -6.87
C LEU A 70 -1.80 7.98 -7.48
N SER A 71 -1.74 6.65 -7.37
CA SER A 71 -0.74 5.83 -8.07
C SER A 71 -0.95 5.90 -9.58
N ARG A 72 -2.18 5.79 -10.09
CA ARG A 72 -2.49 5.95 -11.52
C ARG A 72 -2.22 7.36 -12.04
N ILE A 73 -2.50 8.39 -11.25
CA ILE A 73 -2.23 9.80 -11.56
C ILE A 73 -0.72 10.03 -11.51
N ASN A 74 0.00 9.52 -10.52
CA ASN A 74 1.47 9.54 -10.50
C ASN A 74 2.05 8.76 -11.67
N MET A 75 1.49 7.61 -12.05
CA MET A 75 1.89 6.86 -13.25
C MET A 75 1.53 7.60 -14.55
N ALA A 76 0.47 8.41 -14.57
CA ALA A 76 0.07 9.21 -15.73
C ALA A 76 0.86 10.52 -15.85
N ILE A 77 1.27 11.11 -14.71
CA ILE A 77 2.18 12.25 -14.62
C ILE A 77 3.62 11.79 -14.94
N ASN A 78 4.00 10.61 -14.45
CA ASN A 78 5.21 9.87 -14.86
C ASN A 78 5.09 9.21 -16.23
N ARG A 79 4.01 9.47 -16.98
CA ARG A 79 3.93 9.25 -18.45
C ARG A 79 4.17 10.54 -19.21
N GLY A 80 4.76 11.57 -18.58
CA GLY A 80 5.61 12.51 -19.30
C GLY A 80 6.65 11.70 -20.08
N SER A 81 6.72 11.95 -21.40
CA SER A 81 7.57 11.31 -22.40
C SER A 81 8.60 10.29 -21.84
N GLN A 82 8.55 9.02 -22.26
CA GLN A 82 9.58 8.02 -21.93
C GLN A 82 11.01 8.50 -22.28
N GLU A 83 11.14 9.52 -23.14
CA GLU A 83 12.38 10.23 -23.49
C GLU A 83 12.88 11.19 -22.37
N GLU A 84 11.98 11.75 -21.56
CA GLU A 84 12.31 12.58 -20.39
C GLU A 84 12.94 11.73 -19.27
N PHE A 85 12.53 10.45 -19.14
CA PHE A 85 13.13 9.48 -18.22
C PHE A 85 14.59 9.15 -18.54
N VAL A 86 14.98 9.18 -19.82
CA VAL A 86 16.37 8.96 -20.25
C VAL A 86 17.28 10.12 -19.82
N HIS A 87 16.74 11.32 -19.62
CA HIS A 87 17.48 12.49 -19.16
C HIS A 87 17.61 12.59 -17.64
N VAL A 88 16.69 12.00 -16.88
CA VAL A 88 16.69 12.06 -15.40
C VAL A 88 17.37 10.85 -14.76
N TYR A 89 17.23 9.64 -15.32
CA TYR A 89 17.78 8.41 -14.74
C TYR A 89 19.00 7.87 -15.49
N VAL A 90 20.08 7.57 -14.76
CA VAL A 90 21.29 6.93 -15.31
C VAL A 90 21.02 5.44 -15.52
N LEU A 91 20.51 5.08 -16.69
CA LEU A 91 20.30 3.68 -17.06
C LEU A 91 21.63 2.99 -17.41
N PRO A 92 21.89 1.78 -16.89
CA PRO A 92 23.06 1.01 -17.28
C PRO A 92 22.99 0.64 -18.77
N ARG A 93 24.14 0.73 -19.45
CA ARG A 93 24.33 0.31 -20.86
C ARG A 93 24.39 -1.21 -21.01
N ASP A 94 24.73 -1.92 -19.93
CA ASP A 94 24.79 -3.38 -19.96
C ASP A 94 23.39 -3.99 -19.87
N ALA A 95 23.04 -4.83 -20.85
CA ALA A 95 21.79 -5.59 -20.88
C ALA A 95 21.82 -6.84 -19.99
N SER A 96 22.81 -7.01 -19.09
CA SER A 96 22.91 -8.23 -18.28
C SER A 96 21.76 -8.35 -17.27
N MET A 97 20.80 -9.22 -17.59
CA MET A 97 19.72 -9.60 -16.67
C MET A 97 20.24 -10.39 -15.47
N ASP A 98 21.44 -10.95 -15.58
CA ASP A 98 22.10 -11.70 -14.51
C ASP A 98 22.14 -10.91 -13.20
N ARG A 99 22.45 -9.60 -13.24
CA ARG A 99 22.45 -8.77 -12.02
C ARG A 99 21.06 -8.65 -11.40
N LEU A 100 20.02 -8.49 -12.22
CA LEU A 100 18.64 -8.40 -11.75
C LEU A 100 18.22 -9.72 -11.10
N VAL A 101 18.43 -10.83 -11.81
CA VAL A 101 18.11 -12.17 -11.32
C VAL A 101 18.86 -12.45 -10.02
N SER A 102 20.17 -12.20 -9.96
CA SER A 102 20.97 -12.38 -8.74
C SER A 102 20.50 -11.48 -7.59
N SER A 103 20.04 -10.25 -7.87
CA SER A 103 19.49 -9.38 -6.82
C SER A 103 18.18 -9.91 -6.24
N LEU A 104 17.30 -10.47 -7.09
CA LEU A 104 16.06 -11.12 -6.68
C LEU A 104 16.32 -12.44 -5.96
N GLU A 105 17.34 -13.20 -6.35
CA GLU A 105 17.77 -14.41 -5.64
C GLU A 105 18.32 -14.08 -4.26
N VAL A 106 19.13 -13.03 -4.13
CA VAL A 106 19.61 -12.55 -2.83
C VAL A 106 18.44 -12.12 -1.95
N LEU A 107 17.44 -11.40 -2.49
CA LEU A 107 16.21 -11.06 -1.77
C LEU A 107 15.47 -12.31 -1.31
N ARG A 108 15.27 -13.29 -2.22
CA ARG A 108 14.62 -14.57 -1.93
C ARG A 108 15.31 -15.26 -0.76
N ASP A 109 16.63 -15.42 -0.84
CA ASP A 109 17.39 -16.17 0.15
C ASP A 109 17.31 -15.50 1.53
N VAL A 110 17.38 -14.16 1.60
CA VAL A 110 17.23 -13.42 2.85
C VAL A 110 15.82 -13.58 3.43
N LEU A 111 14.78 -13.44 2.61
CA LEU A 111 13.40 -13.57 3.11
C LEU A 111 13.04 -15.01 3.51
N MET A 112 13.65 -16.02 2.88
CA MET A 112 13.49 -17.42 3.28
C MET A 112 14.19 -17.69 4.60
N GLU A 113 15.40 -17.18 4.80
CA GLU A 113 16.13 -17.28 6.08
C GLU A 113 15.36 -16.63 7.23
N ASP A 114 14.73 -15.48 6.98
CA ASP A 114 13.91 -14.76 7.97
C ASP A 114 12.51 -15.37 8.17
N GLY A 115 12.15 -16.43 7.43
CA GLY A 115 10.83 -17.08 7.50
C GLY A 115 9.67 -16.22 6.94
N LYS A 116 9.98 -15.14 6.21
CA LYS A 116 9.01 -14.23 5.60
C LYS A 116 8.53 -14.69 4.22
N LEU A 117 9.36 -15.49 3.55
CA LEU A 117 9.07 -16.12 2.25
C LEU A 117 8.97 -17.63 2.44
N LEU A 118 7.85 -18.20 2.00
CA LEU A 118 7.57 -19.64 2.04
C LEU A 118 7.89 -20.32 0.70
N GLY A 119 7.85 -19.55 -0.39
CA GLY A 119 8.23 -20.05 -1.71
C GLY A 119 8.23 -18.96 -2.76
N MET A 120 9.04 -19.14 -3.80
CA MET A 120 9.11 -18.26 -4.97
C MET A 120 9.18 -19.12 -6.21
N THR A 121 8.35 -18.80 -7.20
CA THR A 121 8.39 -19.43 -8.52
C THR A 121 9.63 -18.97 -9.30
N SER A 122 9.99 -19.70 -10.35
CA SER A 122 11.05 -19.27 -11.26
C SER A 122 10.73 -17.90 -11.85
N ILE A 123 11.77 -17.08 -12.00
CA ILE A 123 11.68 -15.76 -12.62
C ILE A 123 11.56 -15.96 -14.12
N ASP A 124 10.42 -15.59 -14.69
CA ASP A 124 10.19 -15.64 -16.13
C ASP A 124 10.55 -14.28 -16.74
N ILE A 125 11.43 -14.29 -17.74
CA ILE A 125 11.89 -13.08 -18.44
C ILE A 125 11.39 -13.21 -19.86
N GLU A 126 10.43 -12.36 -20.22
CA GLU A 126 9.92 -12.34 -21.59
C GLU A 126 10.94 -11.69 -22.55
N GLY A 127 10.68 -11.81 -23.85
CA GLY A 127 11.50 -11.15 -24.87
C GLY A 127 11.59 -9.64 -24.62
N ASN A 128 12.73 -9.04 -25.00
CA ASN A 128 12.89 -7.61 -24.87
C ASN A 128 12.00 -6.83 -25.84
N ILE A 129 11.52 -5.68 -25.38
CA ILE A 129 10.71 -4.74 -26.14
C ILE A 129 11.55 -3.48 -26.34
N GLN A 130 11.77 -3.10 -27.60
CA GLN A 130 12.51 -1.89 -27.95
C GLN A 130 11.54 -0.70 -27.94
N GLU A 131 11.84 0.31 -27.13
CA GLU A 131 11.07 1.56 -27.01
C GLU A 131 12.04 2.75 -27.18
N GLY A 132 12.21 3.22 -28.42
CA GLY A 132 13.12 4.33 -28.73
C GLY A 132 14.60 4.03 -28.41
N GLU A 133 15.21 4.82 -27.52
CA GLU A 133 16.57 4.60 -27.00
C GLU A 133 16.63 3.58 -25.84
N MET A 134 15.49 3.04 -25.41
CA MET A 134 15.38 2.14 -24.27
C MET A 134 15.05 0.72 -24.70
N THR A 135 15.51 -0.24 -23.90
CA THR A 135 15.10 -1.64 -23.97
C THR A 135 14.38 -2.01 -22.67
N ARG A 136 13.13 -2.46 -22.79
CA ARG A 136 12.29 -2.94 -21.69
C ARG A 136 12.31 -4.45 -21.64
N TRP A 137 12.52 -5.01 -20.46
CA TRP A 137 12.51 -6.45 -20.19
C TRP A 137 11.37 -6.75 -19.22
N PRO A 138 10.23 -7.31 -19.69
CA PRO A 138 9.16 -7.74 -18.81
C PRO A 138 9.63 -8.95 -18.01
N VAL A 139 9.44 -8.91 -16.69
CA VAL A 139 9.81 -9.97 -15.77
C VAL A 139 8.58 -10.30 -14.91
N ARG A 140 8.27 -11.60 -14.83
CA ARG A 140 7.17 -12.11 -14.01
C ARG A 140 7.68 -13.11 -13.00
N PHE A 141 7.17 -13.00 -11.79
CA PHE A 141 7.39 -14.01 -10.76
C PHE A 141 6.25 -13.97 -9.73
N THR A 142 6.01 -15.12 -9.09
CA THR A 142 5.04 -15.27 -8.01
C THR A 142 5.75 -15.68 -6.73
N VAL A 143 5.37 -15.06 -5.61
CA VAL A 143 5.89 -15.36 -4.27
C VAL A 143 4.76 -15.76 -3.32
N LYS A 144 5.06 -16.67 -2.39
CA LYS A 144 4.23 -17.03 -1.25
C LYS A 144 4.88 -16.48 0.01
N VAL A 145 4.29 -15.47 0.60
CA VAL A 145 4.90 -14.63 1.64
C VAL A 145 3.96 -14.38 2.80
N THR A 146 4.51 -13.96 3.93
CA THR A 146 3.73 -13.29 4.99
C THR A 146 3.42 -11.85 4.59
N GLU A 147 2.54 -11.17 5.34
CA GLU A 147 2.26 -9.74 5.13
C GLU A 147 3.53 -8.87 5.22
N GLU A 148 4.42 -9.16 6.17
CA GLU A 148 5.70 -8.48 6.30
C GLU A 148 6.63 -8.76 5.12
N GLY A 149 6.66 -10.00 4.63
CA GLY A 149 7.41 -10.39 3.43
C GLY A 149 6.94 -9.64 2.19
N LEU A 150 5.62 -9.51 2.00
CA LEU A 150 5.05 -8.75 0.89
C LEU A 150 5.47 -7.28 0.91
N ARG A 151 5.39 -6.63 2.08
CA ARG A 151 5.84 -5.24 2.24
C ARG A 151 7.33 -5.11 1.93
N THR A 152 8.14 -6.07 2.37
CA THR A 152 9.59 -6.08 2.11
C THR A 152 9.91 -6.24 0.63
N VAL A 153 9.23 -7.13 -0.08
CA VAL A 153 9.40 -7.31 -1.54
C VAL A 153 8.98 -6.05 -2.29
N SER A 154 7.82 -5.48 -1.95
CA SER A 154 7.31 -4.27 -2.59
C SER A 154 8.26 -3.11 -2.39
N LEU A 155 8.70 -2.86 -1.14
CA LEU A 155 9.69 -1.83 -0.83
C LEU A 155 11.00 -2.03 -1.60
N PHE A 156 11.49 -3.26 -1.71
CA PHE A 156 12.70 -3.55 -2.48
C PHE A 156 12.56 -3.19 -3.97
N LEU A 157 11.40 -3.48 -4.55
CA LEU A 157 11.10 -3.14 -5.94
C LEU A 157 10.89 -1.64 -6.12
N ASP A 158 10.23 -0.96 -5.17
CA ASP A 158 9.97 0.47 -5.22
C ASP A 158 11.26 1.30 -5.15
N ILE A 159 12.27 0.81 -4.43
CA ILE A 159 13.57 1.49 -4.32
C ILE A 159 14.52 1.14 -5.47
N ALA A 160 14.13 0.23 -6.37
CA ALA A 160 14.96 -0.20 -7.47
C ALA A 160 15.09 0.89 -8.54
N GLY A 161 16.26 1.52 -8.57
CA GLY A 161 16.52 2.68 -9.43
C GLY A 161 16.70 3.99 -8.65
N PHE A 162 16.52 3.97 -7.33
CA PHE A 162 17.02 5.02 -6.46
C PHE A 162 18.48 4.76 -6.13
N PHE A 163 19.32 5.77 -6.35
CA PHE A 163 20.77 5.67 -6.15
C PHE A 163 21.19 6.45 -4.90
N THR A 164 20.57 7.61 -4.69
CA THR A 164 20.95 8.58 -3.68
C THR A 164 19.86 8.80 -2.65
N VAL A 165 20.22 9.41 -1.51
CA VAL A 165 19.26 9.84 -0.50
C VAL A 165 18.22 10.80 -1.09
N ALA A 166 18.62 11.69 -2.00
CA ALA A 166 17.71 12.62 -2.67
C ALA A 166 16.59 11.89 -3.41
N ASP A 167 16.89 10.76 -4.07
CA ASP A 167 15.92 10.01 -4.88
C ASP A 167 14.79 9.40 -4.04
N VAL A 168 15.04 9.19 -2.73
CA VAL A 168 14.07 8.62 -1.79
C VAL A 168 13.17 9.69 -1.16
N LEU A 169 13.65 10.94 -1.12
CA LEU A 169 12.92 12.04 -0.53
C LEU A 169 11.99 12.69 -1.56
N THR A 170 10.86 13.20 -1.08
CA THR A 170 9.95 13.99 -1.91
C THR A 170 10.56 15.36 -2.22
N GLU A 171 10.16 15.96 -3.34
CA GLU A 171 10.60 17.33 -3.69
C GLU A 171 10.26 18.35 -2.60
N GLN A 172 9.14 18.15 -1.89
CA GLN A 172 8.72 19.02 -0.80
C GLN A 172 9.68 18.92 0.39
N GLU A 173 10.08 17.71 0.79
CA GLU A 173 11.04 17.48 1.87
C GLU A 173 12.40 18.07 1.53
N ILE A 174 12.90 17.84 0.31
CA ILE A 174 14.16 18.42 -0.18
C ILE A 174 14.08 19.95 -0.15
N ARG A 175 13.01 20.54 -0.67
CA ARG A 175 12.81 22.00 -0.67
C ARG A 175 12.79 22.56 0.75
N GLN A 176 12.10 21.90 1.68
CA GLN A 176 12.08 22.33 3.08
C GLN A 176 13.48 22.29 3.68
N LEU A 177 14.25 21.23 3.45
CA LEU A 177 15.64 21.14 3.91
C LEU A 177 16.49 22.30 3.40
N PHE A 178 16.41 22.63 2.11
CA PHE A 178 17.14 23.76 1.54
C PHE A 178 16.68 25.11 2.07
N LEU A 179 15.36 25.35 2.19
CA LEU A 179 14.84 26.59 2.74
C LEU A 179 15.33 26.87 4.16
N TYR A 180 15.31 25.85 5.02
CA TYR A 180 15.86 25.99 6.38
C TYR A 180 17.38 26.16 6.36
N ALA A 181 18.10 25.40 5.52
CA ALA A 181 19.55 25.50 5.40
C ALA A 181 20.01 26.89 4.94
N GLU A 182 19.37 27.47 3.93
CA GLU A 182 19.62 28.82 3.42
C GLU A 182 19.35 29.89 4.47
N SER A 183 18.28 29.72 5.26
CA SER A 183 17.91 30.70 6.29
C SER A 183 18.86 30.71 7.50
N GLU A 184 19.50 29.57 7.81
CA GLU A 184 20.34 29.41 8.99
C GLU A 184 21.82 29.66 8.70
N ASN A 185 22.37 28.93 7.73
CA ASN A 185 23.78 28.99 7.39
C ASN A 185 23.98 28.57 5.93
N PRO A 186 24.07 29.53 5.00
CA PRO A 186 24.30 29.25 3.58
C PRO A 186 25.57 28.43 3.30
N VAL A 187 26.58 28.51 4.17
CA VAL A 187 27.83 27.74 4.02
C VAL A 187 27.61 26.24 4.33
N SER A 188 26.63 25.92 5.17
CA SER A 188 26.27 24.55 5.55
C SER A 188 25.48 23.80 4.48
N ILE A 189 25.05 24.47 3.40
CA ILE A 189 24.36 23.85 2.26
C ILE A 189 25.21 22.71 1.67
N ILE A 190 26.53 22.84 1.66
CA ILE A 190 27.44 21.81 1.15
C ILE A 190 27.27 20.48 1.91
N ALA A 191 27.08 20.53 3.24
CA ALA A 191 26.88 19.32 4.04
C ALA A 191 25.53 18.65 3.72
N LEU A 192 24.50 19.46 3.44
CA LEU A 192 23.19 18.97 3.02
C LEU A 192 23.25 18.35 1.62
N GLU A 193 23.94 18.99 0.66
CA GLU A 193 24.15 18.45 -0.69
C GLU A 193 24.92 17.14 -0.67
N GLN A 194 25.98 17.05 0.15
CA GLN A 194 26.75 15.82 0.33
C GLN A 194 25.90 14.69 0.92
N PHE A 195 25.01 15.02 1.85
CA PHE A 195 24.06 14.06 2.39
C PHE A 195 23.05 13.59 1.35
N LEU A 196 22.41 14.52 0.63
CA LEU A 196 21.43 14.21 -0.41
C LEU A 196 22.05 13.41 -1.56
N SER A 197 23.31 13.67 -1.90
CA SER A 197 24.07 12.96 -2.94
C SER A 197 24.68 11.63 -2.46
N ALA A 198 24.54 11.29 -1.17
CA ALA A 198 25.11 10.05 -0.66
C ALA A 198 24.37 8.85 -1.25
N ASP A 199 25.14 7.85 -1.69
CA ASP A 199 24.60 6.55 -2.12
C ASP A 199 23.78 5.91 -0.99
N LEU A 200 22.62 5.33 -1.30
CA LEU A 200 21.71 4.78 -0.28
C LEU A 200 22.33 3.66 0.54
N LEU A 201 23.09 2.76 -0.08
CA LEU A 201 23.74 1.66 0.61
C LEU A 201 24.90 2.15 1.48
N LYS A 202 25.60 3.20 1.02
CA LYS A 202 26.57 3.92 1.87
C LYS A 202 25.87 4.62 3.03
N TYR A 203 24.72 5.25 2.79
CA TYR A 203 23.93 5.92 3.81
C TYR A 203 23.49 4.96 4.92
N THR A 204 23.04 3.75 4.58
CA THR A 204 22.65 2.77 5.59
C THR A 204 23.84 2.26 6.41
N GLY A 205 24.99 2.04 5.77
CA GLY A 205 26.22 1.57 6.44
C GLY A 205 26.92 2.62 7.29
N GLU A 206 26.91 3.88 6.86
CA GLU A 206 27.60 5.01 7.52
C GLU A 206 26.63 6.00 8.18
N TYR A 207 25.40 5.55 8.49
CA TYR A 207 24.29 6.38 8.97
C TYR A 207 24.70 7.40 10.03
N GLN A 208 25.34 6.95 11.12
CA GLN A 208 25.71 7.83 12.23
C GLN A 208 26.71 8.93 11.83
N SER A 209 27.62 8.61 10.91
CA SER A 209 28.63 9.56 10.43
C SER A 209 27.99 10.65 9.58
N LEU A 210 27.16 10.25 8.60
CA LEU A 210 26.45 11.17 7.71
C LEU A 210 25.46 12.05 8.48
N MET A 211 24.69 11.47 9.40
CA MET A 211 23.78 12.24 10.26
C MET A 211 24.53 13.22 11.15
N GLY A 212 25.65 12.79 11.73
CA GLY A 212 26.49 13.64 12.56
C GLY A 212 27.08 14.81 11.79
N MET A 213 27.45 14.63 10.52
CA MET A 213 27.94 15.69 9.65
C MET A 213 26.88 16.78 9.43
N VAL A 214 25.66 16.38 9.06
CA VAL A 214 24.56 17.33 8.83
C VAL A 214 24.19 18.04 10.14
N ARG A 215 23.99 17.31 11.24
CA ARG A 215 23.62 17.90 12.54
C ARG A 215 24.70 18.83 13.12
N LYS A 216 25.99 18.60 12.84
CA LYS A 216 27.05 19.54 13.25
C LYS A 216 27.03 20.84 12.45
N SER A 217 26.47 20.80 11.24
CA SER A 217 26.43 21.93 10.31
C SER A 217 25.22 22.84 10.55
N PHE A 218 24.16 22.33 11.19
CA PHE A 218 22.93 23.06 11.50
C PHE A 218 22.61 22.97 12.99
N VAL A 219 22.49 24.12 13.66
CA VAL A 219 22.36 24.19 15.12
C VAL A 219 20.92 24.49 15.56
N SER A 220 20.01 24.86 14.64
CA SER A 220 18.67 25.25 15.10
C SER A 220 17.80 24.05 15.50
N PRO A 221 16.96 24.23 16.54
CA PRO A 221 15.95 23.24 16.92
C PRO A 221 14.87 23.03 15.86
N ALA A 222 14.69 23.94 14.90
CA ALA A 222 13.71 23.78 13.83
C ALA A 222 14.23 22.82 12.77
N PHE A 223 15.47 23.00 12.32
CA PHE A 223 16.14 22.10 11.39
C PHE A 223 16.29 20.71 12.00
N ASP A 224 16.74 20.59 13.25
CA ASP A 224 16.92 19.27 13.89
C ASP A 224 15.59 18.49 14.02
N ARG A 225 14.47 19.19 14.25
CA ARG A 225 13.13 18.57 14.25
C ARG A 225 12.71 18.10 12.86
N LEU A 226 12.88 18.94 11.83
CA LEU A 226 12.61 18.55 10.44
C LEU A 226 13.45 17.33 10.05
N PHE A 227 14.76 17.41 10.32
CA PHE A 227 15.72 16.37 9.95
C PHE A 227 15.50 15.05 10.70
N THR A 228 15.08 15.12 11.98
CA THR A 228 14.67 13.94 12.74
C THR A 228 13.35 13.36 12.22
N GLY A 229 12.38 14.20 11.87
CA GLY A 229 11.12 13.75 11.25
C GLY A 229 11.37 12.97 9.95
N LEU A 230 12.28 13.44 9.10
CA LEU A 230 12.68 12.69 7.90
C LEU A 230 13.28 11.31 8.23
N GLN A 231 13.97 11.15 9.35
CA GLN A 231 14.57 9.88 9.74
C GLN A 231 13.55 8.87 10.30
N GLU A 232 12.41 9.35 10.78
CA GLU A 232 11.43 8.55 11.53
C GLU A 232 10.16 8.28 10.71
N ASP A 233 9.75 9.23 9.87
CA ASP A 233 8.45 9.24 9.21
C ASP A 233 8.52 9.11 7.68
N SER A 234 9.71 9.24 7.06
CA SER A 234 9.87 9.13 5.61
C SER A 234 10.25 7.72 5.14
N LEU A 235 10.13 7.48 3.83
CA LEU A 235 10.61 6.27 3.14
C LEU A 235 12.09 5.95 3.46
N LEU A 236 12.88 6.97 3.81
CA LEU A 236 14.28 6.82 4.19
C LEU A 236 14.48 5.92 5.41
N ARG A 237 13.52 5.89 6.35
CA ARG A 237 13.53 4.98 7.48
C ARG A 237 13.44 3.53 7.02
N ASP A 238 12.49 3.25 6.14
CA ASP A 238 12.20 1.91 5.67
C ASP A 238 13.35 1.39 4.80
N VAL A 239 13.90 2.24 3.93
CA VAL A 239 15.13 1.98 3.17
C VAL A 239 16.28 1.66 4.12
N ARG A 240 16.45 2.41 5.21
CA ARG A 240 17.50 2.16 6.21
C ARG A 240 17.33 0.79 6.88
N LEU A 241 16.11 0.41 7.25
CA LEU A 241 15.85 -0.88 7.88
C LEU A 241 16.10 -2.03 6.89
N LEU A 242 15.71 -1.86 5.63
CA LEU A 242 15.87 -2.86 4.58
C LEU A 242 17.34 -3.05 4.17
N LEU A 243 18.01 -1.96 3.76
CA LEU A 243 19.38 -1.98 3.24
C LEU A 243 20.45 -1.90 4.35
N GLY A 244 20.08 -1.55 5.58
CA GLY A 244 20.99 -1.64 6.74
C GLY A 244 21.08 -3.06 7.32
N GLY A 245 20.21 -3.96 6.88
CA GLY A 245 20.14 -5.35 7.35
C GLY A 245 20.97 -6.36 6.52
N PRO A 246 20.68 -7.66 6.68
CA PRO A 246 21.36 -8.74 5.95
C PRO A 246 21.26 -8.60 4.42
N LEU A 247 20.17 -8.04 3.91
CA LEU A 247 19.94 -7.81 2.49
C LEU A 247 20.99 -6.86 1.90
N GLY A 248 21.12 -5.66 2.47
CA GLY A 248 22.10 -4.69 1.98
C GLY A 248 23.53 -5.20 2.08
N GLU A 249 23.87 -5.94 3.14
CA GLU A 249 25.19 -6.56 3.27
C GLU A 249 25.47 -7.60 2.17
N ARG A 250 24.49 -8.42 1.79
CA ARG A 250 24.62 -9.37 0.67
C ARG A 250 24.68 -8.66 -0.68
N LEU A 251 23.88 -7.63 -0.90
CA LEU A 251 23.93 -6.82 -2.13
C LEU A 251 25.31 -6.17 -2.31
N ARG A 252 25.87 -5.61 -1.22
CA ARG A 252 27.21 -5.02 -1.19
C ARG A 252 28.29 -6.04 -1.51
N ARG A 253 28.30 -7.17 -0.80
CA ARG A 253 29.34 -8.22 -0.96
C ARG A 253 29.35 -8.83 -2.36
N ASN A 254 28.19 -8.93 -2.99
CA ASN A 254 28.05 -9.49 -4.34
C ASN A 254 28.12 -8.43 -5.46
N ASN A 255 28.39 -7.16 -5.14
CA ASN A 255 28.44 -6.06 -6.11
C ASN A 255 27.17 -5.95 -6.98
N LEU A 256 26.01 -6.14 -6.34
CA LEU A 256 24.68 -6.10 -6.97
C LEU A 256 24.01 -4.72 -6.84
N TRP A 257 24.60 -3.82 -6.05
CA TRP A 257 24.19 -2.43 -5.91
C TRP A 257 25.03 -1.51 -6.81
N PRO A 258 24.45 -0.47 -7.42
CA PRO A 258 23.03 -0.11 -7.38
C PRO A 258 22.15 -1.04 -8.22
N LEU A 259 20.89 -1.13 -7.80
CA LEU A 259 19.87 -1.88 -8.53
C LEU A 259 19.60 -1.21 -9.88
N ARG A 260 19.22 -2.04 -10.86
CA ARG A 260 18.71 -1.53 -12.13
C ARG A 260 17.39 -0.81 -11.88
N PHE A 261 17.06 0.18 -12.71
CA PHE A 261 15.75 0.80 -12.70
C PHE A 261 14.68 -0.23 -13.09
N ILE A 262 13.69 -0.38 -12.21
CA ILE A 262 12.57 -1.31 -12.37
C ILE A 262 11.27 -0.54 -12.12
N THR A 263 10.25 -0.80 -12.91
CA THR A 263 8.87 -0.37 -12.60
C THR A 263 8.02 -1.57 -12.27
N VAL A 264 7.16 -1.42 -11.26
CA VAL A 264 6.11 -2.41 -10.98
C VAL A 264 4.93 -2.09 -11.88
N ASP A 265 4.63 -2.97 -12.82
CA ASP A 265 3.56 -2.79 -13.81
C ASP A 265 2.21 -3.27 -13.22
N ALA A 266 2.23 -4.41 -12.52
CA ALA A 266 1.07 -4.95 -11.82
C ALA A 266 1.48 -5.82 -10.63
N VAL A 267 0.66 -5.79 -9.58
CA VAL A 267 0.74 -6.73 -8.45
C VAL A 267 -0.65 -7.32 -8.22
N THR A 268 -0.74 -8.64 -8.30
CA THR A 268 -1.98 -9.36 -7.96
C THR A 268 -1.75 -10.14 -6.67
N VAL A 269 -2.49 -9.80 -5.62
CA VAL A 269 -2.39 -10.47 -4.31
C VAL A 269 -3.64 -11.32 -4.10
N THR A 270 -3.43 -12.61 -3.86
CA THR A 270 -4.47 -13.54 -3.45
C THR A 270 -4.22 -13.97 -2.01
N GLN A 271 -5.27 -13.95 -1.21
CA GLN A 271 -5.17 -14.36 0.19
C GLN A 271 -5.21 -15.90 0.26
N GLY A 272 -4.12 -16.48 0.74
CA GLY A 272 -4.05 -17.90 1.08
C GLY A 272 -4.64 -18.19 2.46
N GLY A 273 -4.61 -19.48 2.84
CA GLY A 273 -4.99 -19.90 4.19
C GLY A 273 -3.97 -19.43 5.24
N ALA A 274 -4.43 -19.23 6.48
CA ALA A 274 -3.59 -18.98 7.67
C ALA A 274 -2.66 -17.74 7.61
N GLY A 275 -3.10 -16.65 6.96
CA GLY A 275 -2.34 -15.40 6.91
C GLY A 275 -1.18 -15.39 5.90
N ILE A 276 -1.11 -16.41 5.04
CA ILE A 276 -0.18 -16.48 3.91
C ILE A 276 -0.79 -15.74 2.73
N LEU A 277 0.02 -14.95 2.04
CA LEU A 277 -0.35 -14.25 0.81
C LEU A 277 0.41 -14.86 -0.36
N GLU A 278 -0.27 -15.00 -1.49
CA GLU A 278 0.36 -15.29 -2.77
C GLU A 278 0.30 -14.04 -3.63
N ALA A 279 1.46 -13.53 -4.04
CA ALA A 279 1.59 -12.29 -4.79
C ALA A 279 2.29 -12.55 -6.11
N ALA A 280 1.61 -12.25 -7.22
CA ALA A 280 2.16 -12.27 -8.55
C ALA A 280 2.61 -10.85 -8.93
N PHE A 281 3.89 -10.72 -9.26
CA PHE A 281 4.52 -9.47 -9.66
C PHE A 281 4.80 -9.49 -11.16
N GLU A 282 4.35 -8.44 -11.83
CA GLU A 282 4.77 -8.08 -13.18
C GLU A 282 5.58 -6.79 -13.09
N ILE A 283 6.86 -6.88 -13.45
CA ILE A 283 7.78 -5.76 -13.40
C ILE A 283 8.45 -5.56 -14.76
N SER A 284 8.85 -4.34 -15.04
CA SER A 284 9.64 -3.99 -16.22
C SER A 284 11.00 -3.49 -15.80
N ALA A 285 12.06 -4.14 -16.27
CA ALA A 285 13.43 -3.68 -16.09
C ALA A 285 13.91 -2.93 -17.34
N TYR A 286 14.61 -1.81 -17.14
CA TYR A 286 15.01 -0.95 -18.25
C TYR A 286 16.53 -0.91 -18.41
N SER A 287 17.00 -0.80 -19.66
CA SER A 287 18.38 -0.46 -20.02
C SER A 287 18.41 0.56 -21.14
N ARG A 288 19.49 1.36 -21.16
CA ARG A 288 19.81 2.17 -22.33
C ARG A 288 20.46 1.29 -23.39
N ARG A 289 20.15 1.59 -24.65
CA ARG A 289 20.81 0.99 -25.81
C ARG A 289 22.31 1.31 -25.89
#